data_AF-G0V055-F1
#
_entry.id   AF-G0V055-F1
#
_cell.length_a   1.000
_cell.length_b   1.000
_cell.length_c   1.000
_cell.angle_alpha   90.00
_cell.angle_beta   90.00
_cell.angle_gamma   90.00
#
_symmetry.space_group_name_H-M   'P 1'
#
loop_
_entity.id
_entity.type
_entity.pdbx_description
1 polymer ?
#
loop_
_entity_poly.entity_id
_entity_poly.type
_entity_poly.pdbx_seq_one_letter_code
_entity_poly.pdbx_strand_id
1 'polypeptide(L)'
;MQQPFGLTVQGLHTRSRQERVVQQRVVKRQSSSVSTPSASSSRPATTSAVVLANGEGADVLRCSSSPSPPFASPPPYSGASQETALMAMEGPLPAEVRQIIHSSCSGSDAELAERHARRLLSTGRRVNVYRAELQSAIEEVNDVDQLVKQHQIVQAALRTELSDLDARIEKLMKERQLCEYQLRQQETEAERKMAKLTEANMRVDKLSSTIDSMTHESLAGYVLLQKLVPNLHVNNYLT
;
A
#
# COMPACT_ATOMS: atom_id res chain seq x y z
N MET A 1 54.62 -9.30 40.95
CA MET A 1 54.99 -10.15 39.79
C MET A 1 53.94 -9.92 38.72
N GLN A 2 54.25 -9.07 37.74
CA GLN A 2 54.57 -9.45 36.35
C GLN A 2 53.39 -10.03 35.56
N GLN A 3 52.76 -9.15 34.78
CA GLN A 3 52.21 -9.41 33.43
C GLN A 3 53.37 -9.84 32.50
N PRO A 4 53.15 -10.56 31.37
CA PRO A 4 52.51 -9.95 30.20
C PRO A 4 51.68 -10.83 29.23
N PHE A 5 50.75 -10.13 28.57
CA PHE A 5 50.36 -10.14 27.15
C PHE A 5 50.91 -11.19 26.18
N GLY A 6 50.01 -11.70 25.34
CA GLY A 6 50.32 -12.34 24.07
C GLY A 6 49.20 -12.15 23.04
N LEU A 7 49.15 -10.98 22.40
CA LEU A 7 48.41 -10.74 21.15
C LEU A 7 49.25 -11.25 19.99
N THR A 8 48.78 -12.27 19.27
CA THR A 8 49.44 -12.74 18.04
C THR A 8 48.76 -12.08 16.83
N VAL A 9 49.47 -11.12 16.23
CA VAL A 9 49.20 -10.63 14.87
C VAL A 9 50.31 -11.16 13.97
N GLN A 10 49.96 -12.11 13.10
CA GLN A 10 50.69 -12.50 11.89
C GLN A 10 49.64 -12.53 10.79
N GLY A 11 49.84 -12.06 9.56
CA GLY A 11 51.00 -11.56 8.84
C GLY A 11 50.53 -11.41 7.40
N LEU A 12 50.84 -10.27 6.80
CA LEU A 12 50.53 -9.92 5.41
C LEU A 12 50.99 -11.02 4.43
N HIS A 13 50.08 -11.49 3.58
CA HIS A 13 50.43 -12.22 2.36
C HIS A 13 49.79 -11.56 1.13
N THR A 14 50.59 -11.57 0.09
CA THR A 14 50.53 -10.82 -1.16
C THR A 14 49.71 -11.52 -2.24
N ARG A 15 49.08 -10.71 -3.09
CA ARG A 15 48.76 -10.91 -4.53
C ARG A 15 48.32 -12.31 -5.01
N SER A 16 47.10 -12.40 -5.55
CA SER A 16 46.94 -12.79 -6.97
C SER A 16 45.55 -12.40 -7.51
N ARG A 17 45.58 -11.57 -8.56
CA ARG A 17 44.48 -11.07 -9.37
C ARG A 17 44.21 -12.12 -10.46
N GLN A 18 43.00 -12.67 -10.51
CA GLN A 18 42.48 -13.32 -11.72
C GLN A 18 41.16 -12.66 -12.12
N GLU A 19 41.24 -11.86 -13.18
CA GLU A 19 40.11 -11.35 -13.94
C GLU A 19 39.33 -12.53 -14.53
N ARG A 20 38.05 -12.67 -14.17
CA ARG A 20 37.11 -13.44 -14.99
C ARG A 20 36.42 -12.49 -15.96
N VAL A 21 36.82 -12.68 -17.21
CA VAL A 21 36.27 -12.09 -18.43
C VAL A 21 34.78 -12.40 -18.54
N VAL A 22 34.01 -11.33 -18.71
CA VAL A 22 32.62 -11.31 -19.18
C VAL A 22 32.57 -11.88 -20.59
N GLN A 23 31.86 -13.00 -20.80
CA GLN A 23 31.42 -13.40 -22.14
C GLN A 23 29.94 -13.11 -22.29
N GLN A 24 29.69 -11.98 -22.96
CA GLN A 24 28.41 -11.49 -23.44
C GLN A 24 28.05 -12.26 -24.72
N ARG A 25 26.97 -13.04 -24.70
CA ARG A 25 26.41 -13.61 -25.94
C ARG A 25 25.53 -12.58 -26.64
N VAL A 26 25.92 -12.29 -27.86
CA VAL A 26 25.23 -11.49 -28.87
C VAL A 26 24.03 -12.26 -29.39
N VAL A 27 22.82 -11.68 -29.29
CA VAL A 27 21.70 -12.03 -30.15
C VAL A 27 21.30 -10.78 -30.93
N LYS A 28 21.45 -10.89 -32.25
CA LYS A 28 21.31 -9.84 -33.25
C LYS A 28 20.00 -10.13 -34.01
N ARG A 29 18.99 -9.26 -33.89
CA ARG A 29 17.86 -9.11 -34.82
C ARG A 29 17.40 -7.65 -34.72
N GLN A 30 17.96 -6.81 -35.58
CA GLN A 30 17.33 -6.27 -36.79
C GLN A 30 16.30 -5.18 -36.48
N SER A 31 16.75 -3.97 -36.80
CA SER A 31 16.10 -2.68 -36.82
C SER A 31 15.10 -2.53 -37.96
N SER A 32 13.99 -1.81 -37.69
CA SER A 32 13.32 -0.98 -38.68
C SER A 32 12.75 0.26 -38.01
N SER A 33 13.28 1.41 -38.40
CA SER A 33 12.86 2.78 -38.11
C SER A 33 11.76 3.24 -39.07
N VAL A 34 10.77 4.02 -38.61
CA VAL A 34 10.17 5.18 -39.34
C VAL A 34 9.56 6.16 -38.33
N SER A 35 9.79 7.44 -38.58
CA SER A 35 9.38 8.63 -37.80
C SER A 35 7.95 9.13 -38.13
N THR A 36 7.30 9.71 -37.10
CA THR A 36 6.32 10.83 -36.98
C THR A 36 5.80 11.55 -38.24
N PRO A 37 4.55 12.11 -38.26
CA PRO A 37 4.30 13.43 -37.65
C PRO A 37 2.91 13.69 -37.00
N SER A 38 2.88 14.84 -36.31
CA SER A 38 1.84 15.55 -35.56
C SER A 38 0.44 15.69 -36.16
N ALA A 39 -0.55 15.84 -35.28
CA ALA A 39 -1.50 16.96 -35.35
C ALA A 39 -2.15 17.24 -33.98
N SER A 40 -2.32 18.53 -33.73
CA SER A 40 -2.65 19.25 -32.51
C SER A 40 -4.13 19.65 -32.43
N SER A 41 -4.65 19.84 -31.21
CA SER A 41 -5.55 20.95 -30.80
C SER A 41 -6.05 20.72 -29.37
N SER A 42 -5.59 21.49 -28.36
CA SER A 42 -6.12 22.80 -27.92
C SER A 42 -7.34 22.63 -27.01
N ARG A 43 -7.54 23.25 -25.83
CA ARG A 43 -7.00 24.44 -25.13
C ARG A 43 -7.73 24.50 -23.74
N PRO A 44 -7.71 25.58 -22.92
CA PRO A 44 -6.78 25.79 -21.80
C PRO A 44 -7.43 26.00 -20.39
N ALA A 45 -6.55 26.14 -19.38
CA ALA A 45 -6.52 27.07 -18.22
C ALA A 45 -7.82 27.34 -17.42
N THR A 46 -7.80 27.44 -16.08
CA THR A 46 -7.15 28.56 -15.37
C THR A 46 -6.95 28.24 -13.87
N THR A 47 -5.93 28.91 -13.33
CA THR A 47 -5.29 28.92 -12.01
C THR A 47 -6.17 29.35 -10.82
N SER A 48 -5.88 28.82 -9.63
CA SER A 48 -5.43 29.61 -8.46
C SER A 48 -5.03 28.72 -7.26
N ALA A 49 -3.83 28.98 -6.73
CA ALA A 49 -3.39 28.68 -5.36
C ALA A 49 -3.97 29.77 -4.41
N VAL A 50 -3.96 29.75 -3.06
CA VAL A 50 -2.92 29.46 -2.06
C VAL A 50 -3.58 29.50 -0.63
N VAL A 51 -2.91 28.94 0.40
CA VAL A 51 -2.94 29.24 1.88
C VAL A 51 -4.10 28.62 2.71
N LEU A 52 -3.90 27.54 3.49
CA LEU A 52 -3.39 27.41 4.90
C LEU A 52 -4.26 28.06 6.00
N ALA A 53 -4.86 27.23 6.89
CA ALA A 53 -4.65 27.21 8.35
C ALA A 53 -5.77 26.48 9.14
N ASN A 54 -5.33 25.55 10.00
CA ASN A 54 -5.82 25.05 11.30
C ASN A 54 -7.26 25.30 11.81
N GLY A 55 -7.80 24.25 12.47
CA GLY A 55 -8.36 24.39 13.83
C GLY A 55 -9.73 23.71 14.08
N GLU A 56 -9.72 22.64 14.90
CA GLU A 56 -10.73 22.25 15.91
C GLU A 56 -12.20 22.06 15.45
N GLY A 57 -12.84 20.89 15.59
CA GLY A 57 -13.21 20.27 16.86
C GLY A 57 -14.75 20.28 17.02
N ALA A 58 -15.32 19.21 17.58
CA ALA A 58 -16.74 19.00 17.96
C ALA A 58 -17.73 18.50 16.87
N ASP A 59 -17.85 17.18 16.82
CA ASP A 59 -19.04 16.44 17.28
C ASP A 59 -20.42 17.09 17.03
N VAL A 60 -21.17 16.60 16.03
CA VAL A 60 -22.62 16.35 16.13
C VAL A 60 -22.98 15.21 15.17
N LEU A 61 -23.31 14.05 15.74
CA LEU A 61 -24.13 13.01 15.15
C LEU A 61 -25.36 13.61 14.45
N ARG A 62 -25.39 13.62 13.11
CA ARG A 62 -26.61 13.88 12.36
C ARG A 62 -26.99 12.64 11.58
N CYS A 63 -27.84 11.84 12.22
CA CYS A 63 -28.64 10.82 11.57
C CYS A 63 -29.39 11.46 10.40
N SER A 64 -29.00 11.10 9.18
CA SER A 64 -29.76 11.41 7.98
C SER A 64 -31.05 10.61 8.05
N SER A 65 -32.11 11.26 8.51
CA SER A 65 -33.48 10.78 8.43
C SER A 65 -33.81 10.50 6.96
N SER A 66 -33.86 9.22 6.63
CA SER A 66 -34.37 8.71 5.37
C SER A 66 -35.84 9.14 5.25
N PRO A 67 -36.24 9.92 4.23
CA PRO A 67 -37.66 10.15 3.99
C PRO A 67 -38.27 8.84 3.48
N SER A 68 -39.13 8.25 4.31
CA SER A 68 -40.01 7.14 3.96
C SER A 68 -40.80 7.48 2.69
N PRO A 69 -40.99 6.54 1.75
CA PRO A 69 -41.90 6.77 0.63
C PRO A 69 -43.32 6.95 1.19
N PRO A 70 -44.11 7.90 0.65
CA PRO A 70 -45.49 8.07 1.06
C PRO A 70 -46.26 6.78 0.77
N PHE A 71 -47.00 6.32 1.78
CA PHE A 71 -48.03 5.31 1.67
C PHE A 71 -48.83 5.51 0.38
N ALA A 72 -48.60 4.64 -0.60
CA ALA A 72 -49.51 4.47 -1.71
C ALA A 72 -50.80 3.91 -1.14
N SER A 73 -51.84 4.73 -1.18
CA SER A 73 -53.22 4.39 -0.84
C SER A 73 -53.60 3.03 -1.43
N PRO A 74 -54.30 2.15 -0.69
CA PRO A 74 -54.82 0.92 -1.27
C PRO A 74 -55.78 1.29 -2.42
N PRO A 75 -55.73 0.59 -3.58
CA PRO A 75 -56.68 0.86 -4.64
C PRO A 75 -58.10 0.63 -4.09
N PRO A 76 -59.09 1.45 -4.50
CA PRO A 76 -60.46 1.22 -4.12
C PRO A 76 -60.87 -0.15 -4.64
N TYR A 77 -61.32 -1.02 -3.73
CA TYR A 77 -61.99 -2.27 -4.04
C TYR A 77 -63.25 -1.94 -4.85
N SER A 78 -63.07 -1.84 -6.17
CA SER A 78 -64.18 -1.86 -7.11
C SER A 78 -64.59 -3.33 -7.21
N GLY A 79 -65.70 -3.67 -6.56
CA GLY A 79 -66.32 -5.00 -6.56
C GLY A 79 -66.89 -5.42 -7.92
N ALA A 80 -66.15 -5.18 -9.00
CA ALA A 80 -66.29 -5.98 -10.20
C ALA A 80 -65.59 -7.31 -9.89
N SER A 81 -66.38 -8.37 -9.75
CA SER A 81 -65.94 -9.73 -9.44
C SER A 81 -64.58 -10.03 -10.10
N GLN A 82 -63.58 -10.47 -9.32
CA GLN A 82 -62.27 -10.85 -9.88
C GLN A 82 -62.41 -11.79 -11.09
N GLU A 83 -63.49 -12.58 -11.14
CA GLU A 83 -63.85 -13.39 -12.30
C GLU A 83 -64.08 -12.59 -13.58
N THR A 84 -64.72 -11.42 -13.55
CA THR A 84 -64.98 -10.60 -14.74
C THR A 84 -63.69 -9.96 -15.27
N ALA A 85 -62.78 -9.57 -14.38
CA ALA A 85 -61.46 -9.05 -14.76
C ALA A 85 -60.52 -10.16 -15.29
N LEU A 86 -60.62 -11.38 -14.74
CA LEU A 86 -59.90 -12.55 -15.25
C LEU A 86 -60.43 -12.97 -16.64
N MET A 87 -61.74 -12.91 -16.85
CA MET A 87 -62.35 -13.24 -18.15
C MET A 87 -61.95 -12.29 -19.29
N ALA A 88 -61.62 -11.03 -18.99
CA ALA A 88 -61.08 -10.09 -19.97
C ALA A 88 -59.66 -10.44 -20.44
N MET A 89 -58.91 -11.22 -19.66
CA MET A 89 -57.51 -11.58 -19.92
C MET A 89 -57.33 -12.99 -20.53
N GLU A 90 -58.42 -13.76 -20.67
CA GLU A 90 -58.36 -15.18 -21.05
C GLU A 90 -58.14 -15.40 -22.56
N GLY A 91 -58.40 -14.39 -23.40
CA GLY A 91 -58.29 -14.50 -24.86
C GLY A 91 -59.26 -15.53 -25.47
N PRO A 92 -59.40 -15.56 -26.81
CA PRO A 92 -60.25 -16.56 -27.46
C PRO A 92 -59.67 -17.97 -27.29
N LEU A 93 -60.56 -18.96 -27.09
CA LEU A 93 -60.17 -20.36 -27.06
C LEU A 93 -59.66 -20.79 -28.46
N PRO A 94 -58.54 -21.53 -28.57
CA PRO A 94 -58.06 -22.08 -29.83
C PRO A 94 -59.15 -22.87 -30.56
N ALA A 95 -59.18 -22.79 -31.89
CA ALA A 95 -60.25 -23.35 -32.71
C ALA A 95 -60.34 -24.88 -32.58
N GLU A 96 -59.19 -25.54 -32.41
CA GLU A 96 -59.05 -26.98 -32.25
C GLU A 96 -59.70 -27.44 -30.94
N VAL A 97 -59.40 -26.74 -29.84
CA VAL A 97 -59.98 -27.04 -28.52
C VAL A 97 -61.49 -26.80 -28.53
N ARG A 98 -61.94 -25.75 -29.24
CA ARG A 98 -63.37 -25.45 -29.42
C ARG A 98 -64.09 -26.56 -30.18
N GLN A 99 -63.50 -27.03 -31.28
CA GLN A 99 -64.07 -28.12 -32.09
C GLN A 99 -64.19 -29.41 -31.28
N ILE A 100 -63.19 -29.75 -30.47
CA ILE A 100 -63.20 -30.94 -29.60
C ILE A 100 -64.32 -30.85 -28.54
N ILE A 101 -64.53 -29.67 -27.95
CA ILE A 101 -65.60 -29.47 -26.97
C ILE A 101 -66.97 -29.64 -27.62
N HIS A 102 -67.21 -29.02 -28.77
CA HIS A 102 -68.49 -29.13 -29.48
C HIS A 102 -68.75 -30.48 -30.16
N SER A 103 -67.71 -31.30 -30.40
CA SER A 103 -67.89 -32.68 -30.84
C SER A 103 -68.22 -33.64 -29.69
N SER A 104 -67.93 -33.25 -28.44
CA SER A 104 -68.06 -34.11 -27.25
C SER A 104 -69.23 -33.70 -26.34
N CYS A 105 -69.59 -32.42 -26.34
CA CYS A 105 -70.62 -31.82 -25.51
C CYS A 105 -71.57 -30.95 -26.37
N SER A 106 -72.82 -30.76 -25.93
CA SER A 106 -73.81 -29.92 -26.62
C SER A 106 -74.55 -29.00 -25.65
N GLY A 107 -75.03 -27.84 -26.13
CA GLY A 107 -75.83 -26.92 -25.32
C GLY A 107 -75.02 -26.28 -24.16
N SER A 108 -75.65 -26.18 -22.99
CA SER A 108 -75.07 -25.52 -21.80
C SER A 108 -73.73 -26.12 -21.34
N ASP A 109 -73.55 -27.42 -21.54
CA ASP A 109 -72.36 -28.14 -21.08
C ASP A 109 -71.13 -27.81 -21.94
N ALA A 110 -71.33 -27.55 -23.23
CA ALA A 110 -70.27 -27.08 -24.14
C ALA A 110 -69.80 -25.67 -23.76
N GLU A 111 -70.73 -24.76 -23.43
CA GLU A 111 -70.39 -23.39 -23.00
C GLU A 111 -69.65 -23.37 -21.66
N LEU A 112 -70.02 -24.26 -20.74
CA LEU A 112 -69.32 -24.43 -19.47
C LEU A 112 -67.91 -24.99 -19.68
N ALA A 113 -67.77 -26.03 -20.51
CA ALA A 113 -66.49 -26.61 -20.87
C ALA A 113 -65.56 -25.61 -21.55
N GLU A 114 -66.07 -24.76 -22.45
CA GLU A 114 -65.28 -23.70 -23.08
C GLU A 114 -64.78 -22.67 -22.07
N ARG A 115 -65.63 -22.23 -21.12
CA ARG A 115 -65.23 -21.29 -20.07
C ARG A 115 -64.12 -21.87 -19.20
N HIS A 116 -64.25 -23.14 -18.80
CA HIS A 116 -63.21 -23.82 -18.03
C HIS A 116 -61.93 -24.00 -18.84
N ALA A 117 -62.01 -24.40 -20.11
CA ALA A 117 -60.85 -24.56 -20.98
C ALA A 117 -60.08 -23.24 -21.16
N ARG A 118 -60.80 -22.12 -21.37
CA ARG A 118 -60.19 -20.77 -21.45
C ARG A 118 -59.46 -20.41 -20.16
N ARG A 119 -60.12 -20.59 -19.01
CA ARG A 119 -59.54 -20.33 -17.69
C ARG A 119 -58.29 -21.18 -17.46
N LEU A 120 -58.33 -22.47 -17.81
CA LEU A 120 -57.21 -23.40 -17.66
C LEU A 120 -56.03 -23.02 -18.54
N LEU A 121 -56.25 -22.69 -19.81
CA LEU A 121 -55.18 -22.29 -20.73
C LEU A 121 -54.57 -20.94 -20.34
N SER A 122 -55.40 -19.96 -19.94
CA SER A 122 -54.93 -18.67 -19.44
C SER A 122 -54.08 -18.83 -18.18
N THR A 123 -54.57 -19.62 -17.22
CA THR A 123 -53.84 -19.93 -15.99
C THR A 123 -52.54 -20.67 -16.31
N GLY A 124 -52.55 -21.65 -17.21
CA GLY A 124 -51.37 -22.39 -17.64
C GLY A 124 -50.30 -21.47 -18.26
N ARG A 125 -50.69 -20.54 -19.13
CA ARG A 125 -49.77 -19.54 -19.70
C ARG A 125 -49.12 -18.67 -18.60
N ARG A 126 -49.92 -18.15 -17.66
CA ARG A 126 -49.42 -17.33 -16.56
C ARG A 126 -48.47 -18.11 -15.64
N VAL A 127 -48.81 -19.36 -15.32
CA VAL A 127 -47.93 -20.25 -14.53
C VAL A 127 -46.61 -20.47 -15.22
N ASN A 128 -46.59 -20.65 -16.56
CA ASN A 128 -45.35 -20.80 -17.31
C ASN A 128 -44.49 -19.52 -17.27
N VAL A 129 -45.10 -18.34 -17.38
CA VAL A 129 -44.39 -17.06 -17.21
C VAL A 129 -43.80 -16.95 -15.81
N TYR A 130 -44.58 -17.19 -14.76
CA TYR A 130 -44.07 -17.12 -13.39
C TYR A 130 -42.99 -18.16 -13.10
N ARG A 131 -43.04 -19.34 -13.73
CA ARG A 131 -41.95 -20.33 -13.62
C ARG A 131 -40.68 -19.85 -14.28
N ALA A 132 -40.78 -19.20 -15.44
CA ALA A 132 -39.63 -18.62 -16.12
C ALA A 132 -39.03 -17.45 -15.32
N GLU A 133 -39.87 -16.56 -14.79
CA GLU A 133 -39.45 -15.47 -13.91
C GLU A 133 -38.79 -15.99 -12.63
N LEU A 134 -39.35 -17.04 -12.02
CA LEU A 134 -38.75 -17.68 -10.84
C LEU A 134 -37.38 -18.26 -11.16
N GLN A 135 -37.23 -18.92 -12.32
CA GLN A 135 -35.94 -19.46 -12.75
C GLN A 135 -34.91 -18.35 -12.97
N SER A 136 -35.31 -17.23 -13.61
CA SER A 136 -34.46 -16.03 -13.77
C SER A 136 -34.02 -15.47 -12.42
N ALA A 137 -34.95 -15.34 -11.45
CA ALA A 137 -34.65 -14.84 -10.12
C ALA A 137 -33.69 -15.77 -9.35
N ILE A 138 -33.80 -17.10 -9.53
CA ILE A 138 -32.86 -18.07 -8.93
C ILE A 138 -31.46 -17.88 -9.51
N GLU A 139 -31.34 -17.68 -10.82
CA GLU A 139 -30.07 -17.44 -11.50
C GLU A 139 -29.42 -16.15 -11.02
N GLU A 140 -30.18 -15.05 -10.93
CA GLU A 140 -29.70 -13.77 -10.39
C GLU A 140 -29.19 -13.90 -8.94
N VAL A 141 -29.91 -14.64 -8.09
CA VAL A 141 -29.47 -14.90 -6.70
C VAL A 141 -28.15 -15.67 -6.69
N ASN A 142 -27.99 -16.67 -7.56
CA ASN A 142 -26.74 -17.43 -7.66
C ASN A 142 -25.57 -16.57 -8.14
N ASP A 143 -25.80 -15.67 -9.09
CA ASP A 143 -24.77 -14.74 -9.58
C ASP A 143 -24.33 -13.77 -8.48
N VAL A 144 -25.28 -13.22 -7.72
CA VAL A 144 -24.99 -12.35 -6.58
C VAL A 144 -24.26 -13.11 -5.48
N ASP A 145 -24.66 -14.34 -5.16
CA ASP A 145 -23.98 -15.19 -4.18
C ASP A 145 -22.51 -15.47 -4.58
N GLN A 146 -22.26 -15.76 -5.87
CA GLN A 146 -20.90 -15.92 -6.38
C GLN A 146 -20.08 -14.63 -6.24
N LEU A 147 -20.67 -13.47 -6.56
CA LEU A 147 -19.99 -12.18 -6.43
C LEU A 147 -19.66 -11.88 -4.96
N VAL A 148 -20.58 -12.17 -4.04
CA VAL A 148 -20.36 -12.00 -2.59
C VAL A 148 -19.22 -12.90 -2.12
N LYS A 149 -19.18 -14.17 -2.53
CA LYS A 149 -18.07 -15.09 -2.20
C LYS A 149 -16.73 -14.58 -2.72
N GLN A 150 -16.67 -14.09 -3.96
CA GLN A 150 -15.45 -13.49 -4.50
C GLN A 150 -15.01 -12.28 -3.70
N HIS A 151 -15.94 -11.39 -3.35
CA HIS A 151 -15.66 -10.22 -2.53
C HIS A 151 -15.14 -10.61 -1.14
N GLN A 152 -15.71 -11.64 -0.51
CA GLN A 152 -15.24 -12.15 0.77
C GLN A 152 -13.81 -12.68 0.70
N ILE A 153 -13.45 -13.39 -0.37
CA ILE A 153 -12.08 -13.89 -0.59
C ILE A 153 -11.10 -12.71 -0.72
N VAL A 154 -11.43 -11.71 -1.55
CA VAL A 154 -10.59 -10.51 -1.72
C VAL A 154 -10.47 -9.75 -0.41
N GLN A 155 -11.57 -9.58 0.32
CA GLN A 155 -11.55 -8.91 1.62
C GLN A 155 -10.69 -9.65 2.64
N ALA A 156 -10.73 -10.99 2.66
CA ALA A 156 -9.87 -11.79 3.52
C ALA A 156 -8.39 -11.62 3.16
N ALA A 157 -8.05 -11.67 1.86
CA ALA A 157 -6.68 -11.45 1.38
C ALA A 157 -6.15 -10.05 1.76
N LEU A 158 -6.96 -9.01 1.58
CA LEU A 158 -6.59 -7.64 1.97
C LEU A 158 -6.38 -7.52 3.49
N ARG A 159 -7.20 -8.18 4.31
CA ARG A 159 -7.00 -8.20 5.77
C ARG A 159 -5.68 -8.88 6.16
N THR A 160 -5.31 -9.96 5.48
CA THR A 160 -4.02 -10.62 5.73
C THR A 160 -2.85 -9.73 5.30
N GLU A 161 -2.94 -9.07 4.14
CA GLU A 161 -1.91 -8.13 3.69
C GLU A 161 -1.72 -6.96 4.66
N LEU A 162 -2.81 -6.40 5.19
CA LEU A 162 -2.73 -5.36 6.21
C LEU A 162 -2.00 -5.87 7.47
N SER A 163 -2.33 -7.07 7.95
CA SER A 163 -1.66 -7.64 9.12
C SER A 163 -0.16 -7.89 8.89
N ASP A 164 0.22 -8.31 7.68
CA ASP A 164 1.62 -8.51 7.31
C ASP A 164 2.39 -7.18 7.23
N LEU A 165 1.74 -6.13 6.70
CA LEU A 165 2.31 -4.79 6.66
C LEU A 165 2.51 -4.22 8.07
N ASP A 166 1.53 -4.39 8.96
CA ASP A 166 1.64 -3.96 10.37
C ASP A 166 2.81 -4.66 11.07
N ALA A 167 2.94 -5.98 10.91
CA ALA A 167 4.07 -6.74 11.47
C ALA A 167 5.42 -6.27 10.92
N ARG A 168 5.48 -5.93 9.62
CA ARG A 168 6.69 -5.38 9.00
C ARG A 168 7.04 -3.99 9.53
N ILE A 169 6.04 -3.13 9.73
CA ILE A 169 6.22 -1.81 10.32
C ILE A 169 6.78 -1.94 11.74
N GLU A 170 6.21 -2.82 12.57
CA GLU A 170 6.73 -3.06 13.92
C GLU A 170 8.19 -3.52 13.92
N LYS A 171 8.56 -4.41 12.99
CA LYS A 171 9.95 -4.86 12.83
C LYS A 171 10.88 -3.68 12.48
N LEU A 172 10.49 -2.86 11.50
CA LEU A 172 11.27 -1.68 11.10
C LEU A 172 11.39 -0.66 12.24
N MET A 173 10.35 -0.50 13.06
CA MET A 173 10.42 0.36 14.24
C MET A 173 11.43 -0.15 15.27
N LYS A 174 11.47 -1.46 15.52
CA LYS A 174 12.48 -2.09 16.41
C LYS A 174 13.90 -1.92 15.85
N GLU A 175 14.07 -2.13 14.55
CA GLU A 175 15.37 -1.91 13.87
C GLU A 175 15.80 -0.45 13.98
N ARG A 176 14.89 0.51 13.76
CA ARG A 176 15.16 1.94 13.94
C ARG A 176 15.63 2.25 15.37
N GLN A 177 14.94 1.72 16.38
CA GLN A 177 15.31 1.95 17.79
C GLN A 177 16.72 1.42 18.10
N LEU A 178 17.09 0.27 17.54
CA LEU A 178 18.44 -0.27 17.68
C LEU A 178 19.48 0.65 17.04
N CYS A 179 19.22 1.12 15.82
CA CYS A 179 20.11 2.06 15.13
C CYS A 179 20.28 3.37 15.90
N GLU A 180 19.19 3.93 16.47
CA GLU A 180 19.26 5.13 17.30
C GLU A 180 20.10 4.92 18.56
N TYR A 181 19.97 3.75 19.21
CA TYR A 181 20.80 3.40 20.35
C TYR A 181 22.29 3.32 19.97
N GLN A 182 22.60 2.63 18.86
CA GLN A 182 23.98 2.52 18.36
C GLN A 182 24.56 3.88 17.98
N LEU A 183 23.77 4.76 17.38
CA LEU A 183 24.19 6.11 17.03
C LEU A 183 24.58 6.90 18.29
N ARG A 184 23.73 6.91 19.33
CA ARG A 184 24.06 7.56 20.61
C ARG A 184 25.32 7.00 21.24
N GLN A 185 25.52 5.68 21.17
CA GLN A 185 26.73 5.05 21.69
C GLN A 185 27.97 5.58 20.94
N GLN A 186 27.92 5.66 19.61
CA GLN A 186 29.02 6.20 18.80
C GLN A 186 29.27 7.69 19.08
N GLU A 187 28.22 8.50 19.24
CA GLU A 187 28.34 9.91 19.61
C GLU A 187 29.08 10.07 20.95
N THR A 188 28.67 9.34 21.98
CA THR A 188 29.35 9.39 23.29
C THR A 188 30.80 8.90 23.23
N GLU A 189 31.11 7.91 22.39
CA GLU A 189 32.48 7.43 22.21
C GLU A 189 33.34 8.47 21.48
N ALA A 190 32.77 9.13 20.46
CA ALA A 190 33.42 10.21 19.73
C ALA A 190 33.70 11.41 20.65
N GLU A 191 32.74 11.82 21.48
CA GLU A 191 32.92 12.87 22.49
C GLU A 191 34.07 12.54 23.46
N ARG A 192 34.14 11.30 23.95
CA ARG A 192 35.24 10.86 24.83
C ARG A 192 36.58 10.91 24.12
N LYS A 193 36.64 10.49 22.85
CA LYS A 193 37.88 10.56 22.05
C LYS A 193 38.29 12.00 21.78
N MET A 194 37.32 12.87 21.48
CA MET A 194 37.56 14.31 21.29
C MET A 194 38.09 14.96 22.57
N ALA A 195 37.51 14.67 23.73
CA ALA A 195 37.99 15.17 25.02
C ALA A 195 39.46 14.75 25.29
N LYS A 196 39.79 13.47 25.06
CA LYS A 196 41.17 12.98 25.18
C LYS A 196 42.13 13.67 24.22
N LEU A 197 41.70 13.90 22.97
CA LEU A 197 42.51 14.63 21.99
C LEU A 197 42.76 16.07 22.43
N THR A 198 41.73 16.76 22.94
CA THR A 198 41.89 18.14 23.45
C THR A 198 42.86 18.21 24.63
N GLU A 199 42.77 17.26 25.57
CA GLU A 199 43.71 17.18 26.70
C GLU A 199 45.14 16.91 26.25
N ALA A 200 45.33 16.00 25.30
CA ALA A 200 46.63 15.71 24.73
C ALA A 200 47.23 16.93 24.01
N ASN A 201 46.44 17.66 23.23
CA ASN A 201 46.87 18.89 22.57
C ASN A 201 47.27 19.96 23.58
N MET A 202 46.47 20.19 24.62
CA MET A 202 46.82 21.12 25.70
C MET A 202 48.15 20.75 26.37
N ARG A 203 48.40 19.46 26.58
CA ARG A 203 49.67 18.97 27.12
C ARG A 203 50.83 19.26 26.17
N VAL A 204 50.65 19.01 24.87
CA VAL A 204 51.66 19.33 23.84
C VAL A 204 51.96 20.82 23.86
N ASP A 205 50.94 21.69 23.81
CA ASP A 205 51.12 23.14 23.81
C ASP A 205 51.89 23.62 25.06
N LYS A 206 51.56 23.08 26.24
CA LYS A 206 52.25 23.40 27.48
C LYS A 206 53.71 22.96 27.46
N LEU A 207 54.00 21.75 26.98
CA LEU A 207 55.36 21.23 26.89
C LEU A 207 56.19 22.03 25.88
N SER A 208 55.64 22.30 24.70
CA SER A 208 56.28 23.15 23.68
C SER A 208 56.60 24.53 24.25
N SER A 209 55.64 25.20 24.88
CA SER A 209 55.86 26.51 25.50
C SER A 209 56.91 26.47 26.62
N THR A 210 56.96 25.39 27.41
CA THR A 210 57.97 25.23 28.46
C THR A 210 59.37 25.04 27.86
N ILE A 211 59.49 24.21 26.81
CA ILE A 211 60.75 23.98 26.09
C ILE A 211 61.24 25.30 25.47
N ASP A 212 60.35 26.06 24.83
CA ASP A 212 60.71 27.35 24.22
C ASP A 212 61.21 28.35 25.27
N SER A 213 60.55 28.45 26.43
CA SER A 213 60.99 29.29 27.55
C SER A 213 62.38 28.87 28.05
N MET A 214 62.57 27.58 28.34
CA MET A 214 63.86 27.04 28.79
C MET A 214 64.96 27.25 27.76
N THR A 215 64.66 27.05 26.47
CA THR A 215 65.61 27.25 25.38
C THR A 215 66.03 28.71 25.28
N HIS A 216 65.08 29.64 25.36
CA HIS A 216 65.34 31.07 25.34
C HIS A 216 66.19 31.51 26.55
N GLU A 217 65.85 31.07 27.76
CA GLU A 217 66.62 31.35 28.98
C GLU A 217 68.04 30.79 28.92
N SER A 218 68.19 29.56 28.41
CA SER A 218 69.48 28.88 28.28
C SER A 218 70.39 29.52 27.23
N LEU A 219 69.83 30.18 26.21
CA LEU A 219 70.58 30.70 25.07
C LEU A 219 71.63 31.74 25.48
N ALA A 220 71.29 32.62 26.42
CA ALA A 220 72.22 33.60 26.97
C ALA A 220 73.40 32.92 27.69
N GLY A 221 73.11 31.86 28.45
CA GLY A 221 74.11 31.03 29.11
C GLY A 221 75.04 30.33 28.11
N TYR A 222 74.48 29.73 27.05
CA TYR A 222 75.25 29.12 25.96
C TYR A 222 76.19 30.12 25.28
N VAL A 223 75.70 31.30 24.92
CA VAL A 223 76.51 32.36 24.29
C VAL A 223 77.63 32.82 25.21
N LEU A 224 77.36 33.01 26.50
CA LEU A 224 78.37 33.38 27.48
C LEU A 224 79.44 32.29 27.65
N LEU A 225 79.01 31.03 27.78
CA LEU A 225 79.91 29.90 27.97
C LEU A 225 80.84 29.72 26.76
N GLN A 226 80.32 29.90 25.55
CA GLN A 226 81.12 29.83 24.31
C GLN A 226 82.17 30.95 24.22
N LYS A 227 81.90 32.14 24.78
CA LYS A 227 82.90 33.22 24.90
C LYS A 227 84.01 32.89 25.90
N LEU A 228 83.66 32.22 27.00
CA LEU A 228 84.61 31.92 28.09
C LEU A 228 85.45 30.66 27.83
N VAL A 229 84.86 29.61 27.23
CA VAL A 229 85.53 28.33 26.96
C VAL A 229 85.19 27.84 25.54
N PRO A 230 85.88 28.34 24.49
CA PRO A 230 85.48 28.12 23.10
C PRO A 230 85.52 26.65 22.63
N ASN A 231 86.37 25.82 23.24
CA ASN A 231 86.52 24.40 22.87
C ASN A 231 85.52 23.48 23.59
N LEU A 232 84.71 24.02 24.52
CA LEU A 232 83.74 23.23 25.27
C LEU A 232 82.46 23.04 24.45
N HIS A 233 82.28 21.82 23.94
CA HIS A 233 81.10 21.42 23.19
C HIS A 233 80.04 20.83 24.13
N VAL A 234 79.25 21.70 24.77
CA VAL A 234 78.26 21.32 25.81
C VAL A 234 77.25 20.28 25.31
N ASN A 235 76.89 20.33 24.03
CA ASN A 235 75.95 19.39 23.43
C ASN A 235 76.42 17.91 23.50
N ASN A 236 77.72 17.65 23.62
CA ASN A 236 78.25 16.28 23.77
C ASN A 236 77.98 15.66 25.15
N TYR A 237 77.51 16.46 26.11
CA TYR A 237 77.24 16.05 27.49
C TYR A 237 75.75 16.04 27.84
N LEU A 238 74.87 16.39 26.89
CA LEU A 238 73.42 16.20 27.02
C LEU A 238 73.11 14.75 26.62
N THR A 239 72.71 13.93 27.57
CA THR A 239 72.31 12.52 27.36
C THR A 239 70.82 12.36 27.49
#